data_AF-A0A8K0PE78-F1
#
_entry.id   AF-A0A8K0PE78-F1
#
_cell.length_a   1.000
_cell.length_b   1.000
_cell.length_c   1.000
_cell.angle_alpha   90.00
_cell.angle_beta   90.00
_cell.angle_gamma   90.00
#
_symmetry.space_group_name_H-M   'P 1'
#
loop_
_entity.id
_entity.type
_entity.pdbx_description
1 polymer ?
#
loop_
_entity_poly.entity_id
_entity_poly.type
_entity_poly.pdbx_seq_one_letter_code
_entity_poly.pdbx_strand_id
1 'polypeptide(L)' 'MSEIGPVCNRFNTWLHVDAAYAGSAFICPEFRYLMSGVEFADSFNFNPHKWMLVNFDCSAMW' A
#
# COMPACT_ATOMS: atom_id res chain seq x y z
N MET A 1 2.66 -1.00 9.22
CA MET A 1 2.69 -2.43 8.80
C MET A 1 3.74 -3.24 9.57
N SER A 2 4.69 -2.59 10.22
CA SER A 2 5.78 -3.21 10.98
C SER A 2 5.36 -4.18 12.08
N GLU A 3 4.11 -4.11 12.57
CA GLU A 3 3.56 -5.07 13.54
C GLU A 3 3.04 -6.36 12.89
N ILE A 4 2.36 -6.26 11.74
CA ILE A 4 1.72 -7.43 11.08
C ILE A 4 2.69 -8.18 10.15
N GLY A 5 3.61 -7.46 9.50
CA GLY A 5 4.58 -8.03 8.56
C GLY A 5 5.41 -9.19 9.13
N PRO A 6 6.05 -9.04 10.30
CA PRO A 6 6.79 -10.13 10.93
C PRO A 6 5.93 -11.36 11.25
N VAL A 7 4.65 -11.16 11.60
CA VAL A 7 3.70 -12.24 11.87
C VAL A 7 3.38 -12.99 10.58
N CYS A 8 3.05 -12.27 9.51
CA CYS A 8 2.79 -12.84 8.19
C CYS A 8 3.98 -13.70 7.71
N ASN A 9 5.21 -13.17 7.78
CA ASN A 9 6.42 -13.91 7.44
C ASN A 9 6.61 -15.17 8.28
N ARG A 10 6.40 -15.08 9.61
CA ARG A 10 6.55 -16.22 10.52
C ARG A 10 5.61 -17.38 10.16
N PHE A 11 4.41 -17.06 9.71
CA PHE A 11 3.39 -18.06 9.34
C PHE A 11 3.28 -18.29 7.83
N ASN A 12 4.24 -17.79 7.04
CA ASN A 12 4.24 -17.89 5.57
C ASN A 12 2.88 -17.48 4.96
N THR A 13 2.32 -16.38 5.47
CA THR A 13 1.01 -15.84 5.07
C THR A 13 1.22 -14.62 4.18
N TRP A 14 0.53 -14.59 3.03
CA TRP A 14 0.57 -13.47 2.11
C TRP A 14 0.07 -12.18 2.76
N LEU A 15 0.84 -11.10 2.66
CA LEU A 15 0.47 -9.77 3.12
C LEU A 15 0.18 -8.84 1.94
N HIS A 16 -1.10 -8.60 1.67
CA HIS A 16 -1.55 -7.58 0.72
C HIS A 16 -1.79 -6.24 1.44
N VAL A 17 -1.23 -5.16 0.90
CA VAL A 17 -1.48 -3.79 1.38
C VAL A 17 -2.52 -3.12 0.49
N ASP A 18 -3.74 -2.99 1.02
CA ASP A 18 -4.78 -2.18 0.39
C ASP A 18 -4.58 -0.71 0.76
N ALA A 19 -4.03 0.05 -0.19
CA ALA A 19 -3.90 1.49 -0.12
C ALA A 19 -4.78 2.17 -1.19
N ALA A 20 -5.93 1.59 -1.56
CA ALA A 20 -6.77 2.08 -2.65
C ALA A 20 -7.04 3.59 -2.58
N TYR A 21 -7.33 4.12 -1.39
CA TYR A 21 -7.52 5.56 -1.19
C TYR A 21 -6.20 6.28 -0.84
N ALA A 22 -5.59 5.92 0.28
CA ALA A 22 -4.47 6.66 0.87
C ALA A 22 -3.11 6.47 0.16
N GLY A 23 -2.99 5.49 -0.74
CA GLY A 23 -1.72 5.17 -1.41
C GLY A 23 -1.15 6.32 -2.23
N SER A 24 -2.01 7.17 -2.79
CA SER A 24 -1.60 8.39 -3.51
C SER A 24 -0.85 9.39 -2.62
N ALA A 25 -1.12 9.42 -1.32
CA ALA A 25 -0.46 10.33 -0.39
C ALA A 25 1.05 10.06 -0.28
N PHE A 26 1.50 8.83 -0.56
CA PHE A 26 2.91 8.43 -0.46
C PHE A 26 3.81 9.02 -1.54
N ILE A 27 3.23 9.67 -2.56
CA ILE A 27 3.97 10.51 -3.50
C ILE A 27 4.66 11.65 -2.74
N CYS A 28 3.96 12.25 -1.77
CA CYS A 28 4.50 13.32 -0.93
C CYS A 28 5.45 12.75 0.14
N PRO A 29 6.72 13.20 0.19
CA PRO A 29 7.72 12.68 1.13
C PRO A 29 7.28 12.70 2.61
N GLU A 30 6.54 13.72 3.01
CA GLU A 30 6.06 13.94 4.39
C GLU A 30 5.07 12.88 4.88
N PHE A 31 4.46 12.09 3.99
CA PHE A 31 3.54 11.00 4.36
C PHE A 31 4.16 9.61 4.28
N ARG A 32 5.39 9.46 3.74
CA ARG A 32 6.03 8.15 3.53
C ARG A 32 6.31 7.40 4.83
N TYR A 33 6.37 8.07 5.97
CA TYR A 33 6.51 7.40 7.27
C TYR A 33 5.34 6.44 7.57
N LEU A 34 4.16 6.69 7.00
CA LEU A 34 2.99 5.81 7.12
C LEU A 34 3.19 4.47 6.39
N MET A 35 4.16 4.38 5.47
CA MET A 35 4.54 3.14 4.79
C MET A 35 5.51 2.27 5.62
N SER A 36 5.77 2.59 6.89
CA SER A 36 6.68 1.78 7.70
C SER A 36 6.22 0.31 7.76
N GLY A 37 7.08 -0.60 7.33
CA GLY A 37 6.80 -2.03 7.21
C GLY A 37 6.23 -2.46 5.86
N VAL A 38 6.21 -1.60 4.83
CA VAL A 38 5.77 -1.98 3.47
C VAL A 38 6.69 -3.02 2.83
N GLU A 39 7.95 -3.11 3.28
CA GLU A 39 8.92 -4.11 2.83
C GLU A 39 8.51 -5.55 3.15
N PHE A 40 7.53 -5.74 4.03
CA PHE A 40 6.92 -7.04 4.31
C PHE A 40 5.76 -7.38 3.37
N ALA A 41 5.32 -6.45 2.52
CA ALA A 41 4.19 -6.67 1.64
C ALA A 41 4.58 -7.53 0.44
N ASP A 42 3.75 -8.53 0.13
CA ASP A 42 3.86 -9.34 -1.08
C ASP A 42 3.15 -8.69 -2.26
N SER A 43 2.15 -7.85 -1.99
CA SER A 43 1.53 -6.99 -2.99
C SER A 43 0.98 -5.70 -2.40
N PHE A 44 0.90 -4.68 -3.24
CA PHE A 44 0.44 -3.34 -2.89
C PHE A 44 -0.52 -2.83 -3.97
N ASN A 45 -1.66 -2.27 -3.57
CA ASN A 45 -2.59 -1.64 -4.49
C ASN A 45 -2.93 -0.21 -4.07
N PHE A 46 -3.01 0.71 -5.04
CA PHE A 46 -3.68 1.99 -4.86
C PHE A 46 -4.51 2.37 -6.09
N ASN A 47 -5.49 3.26 -5.92
CA ASN A 47 -6.39 3.66 -7.01
C ASN A 47 -6.13 5.11 -7.41
N PRO A 48 -5.44 5.35 -8.54
CA PRO A 48 -5.31 6.69 -9.08
C PRO A 48 -6.65 7.40 -9.30
N HIS A 49 -7.72 6.66 -9.63
CA HIS A 49 -9.04 7.27 -9.83
C HIS A 49 -9.71 7.78 -8.54
N LYS A 50 -9.16 7.46 -7.36
CA LYS A 50 -9.68 7.97 -6.09
C LYS A 50 -9.08 9.31 -5.70
N TRP A 51 -7.75 9.45 -5.79
CA TRP A 51 -7.07 10.62 -5.25
C TRP A 51 -5.92 11.19 -6.11
N MET A 52 -5.80 10.73 -7.37
CA MET A 52 -4.85 11.27 -8.37
C MET A 52 -5.55 11.94 -9.57
N LEU A 53 -6.87 12.16 -9.48
CA LEU A 53 -7.68 12.80 -10.53
C LEU A 53 -7.66 12.05 -11.87
N VAL A 54 -7.36 10.76 -11.87
CA VAL A 54 -7.55 9.89 -13.04
C VAL A 54 -9.04 9.59 -13.19
N ASN A 55 -9.56 9.54 -14.42
CA ASN A 55 -10.96 9.16 -14.64
C ASN A 55 -11.23 7.73 -14.16
N PHE A 56 -12.49 7.45 -13.82
CA PHE A 56 -12.90 6.10 -13.49
C PHE A 56 -12.83 5.19 -14.75
N ASP A 57 -12.27 3.98 -14.70
CA ASP A 57 -11.54 3.32 -13.60
C ASP A 57 -10.01 3.26 -13.83
N CYS A 58 -9.26 3.10 -12.73
CA CYS A 58 -7.81 2.92 -12.74
C CYS A 58 -7.31 2.37 -11.39
N SER A 59 -6.80 1.14 -11.37
CA SER A 59 -6.18 0.52 -10.20
C SER A 59 -4.75 0.12 -10.56
N ALA A 60 -3.78 0.51 -9.74
CA ALA A 60 -2.38 0.16 -9.93
C ALA A 60 -1.97 -0.85 -8.87
N MET A 61 -1.40 -1.96 -9.31
CA MET A 61 -0.94 -3.07 -8.47
C MET A 61 0.57 -3.26 -8.67
N TRP A 62 1.28 -3.44 -7.56
CA TRP A 62 2.67 -3.88 -7.49
C TRP A 62 2.72 -5.22 -6.74
#